data_AF-A0A962E6G2-F1
#
_entry.id   AF-A0A962E6G2-F1
#
_cell.length_a   1.000
_cell.length_b   1.000
_cell.length_c   1.000
_cell.angle_alpha   90.00
_cell.angle_beta   90.00
_cell.angle_gamma   90.00
#
_symmetry.space_group_name_H-M   'P 1'
#
loop_
_entity.id
_entity.type
_entity.pdbx_description
1 polymer ?
#
loop_
_entity_poly.entity_id
_entity_poly.type
_entity_poly.pdbx_seq_one_letter_code
_entity_poly.pdbx_strand_id
1 'polypeptide(L)' 'QESICGGVFKASWQPGPRPEEVIPQLRARAWITAEATLLLDPADPFRFGLSDGA' A
#
# COMPACT_ATOMS: atom_id res chain seq x y z
N GLN A 1 8.94 9.76 -11.06
CA GLN A 1 7.71 10.57 -10.92
C GLN A 1 7.61 11.01 -9.47
N GLU A 2 7.18 12.25 -9.24
CA GLU A 2 6.96 12.85 -7.90
C GLU A 2 5.45 12.90 -7.60
N SER A 3 5.06 12.58 -6.37
CA SER A 3 3.67 12.64 -5.90
C SER A 3 3.27 14.08 -5.55
N ILE A 4 1.97 14.34 -5.38
CA ILE A 4 1.47 15.65 -4.95
C ILE A 4 2.06 16.12 -3.60
N CYS A 5 2.51 15.18 -2.76
CA CYS A 5 3.13 15.46 -1.46
C CYS A 5 4.67 15.43 -1.52
N GLY A 6 5.29 15.40 -2.70
CA GLY A 6 6.75 15.44 -2.87
C GLY A 6 7.48 14.09 -2.75
N GLY A 7 6.75 12.98 -2.60
CA GLY A 7 7.34 11.64 -2.55
C GLY A 7 7.74 11.14 -3.94
N VAL A 8 8.94 10.58 -4.10
CA VAL A 8 9.44 10.14 -5.42
C VAL A 8 9.57 8.63 -5.52
N PHE A 9 8.99 8.06 -6.59
CA PHE A 9 9.17 6.66 -6.99
C PHE A 9 10.00 6.59 -8.27
N LYS A 10 10.94 5.64 -8.32
CA LYS A 10 11.71 5.29 -9.52
C LYS A 10 11.07 4.08 -10.19
N ALA A 11 10.85 4.15 -11.50
CA ALA A 11 10.21 3.10 -12.27
C ALA A 11 11.15 2.56 -13.36
N SER A 12 11.09 1.26 -13.60
CA SER A 12 11.63 0.57 -14.76
C SER A 12 10.63 -0.49 -15.20
N TRP A 13 10.79 -1.05 -16.39
CA TRP A 13 9.91 -2.12 -16.87
C TRP A 13 10.69 -3.12 -17.73
N GLN A 14 10.12 -4.30 -17.90
CA GLN A 14 10.61 -5.35 -18.79
C GLN A 14 9.43 -5.88 -19.64
N PRO A 15 9.66 -6.39 -20.86
CA PRO A 15 8.60 -7.01 -21.63
C PRO A 15 7.93 -8.17 -20.86
N GLY A 16 6.62 -8.30 -21.02
CA GLY A 16 5.86 -9.41 -20.45
C GLY A 16 5.87 -10.67 -21.33
N PRO A 17 5.24 -11.77 -20.85
CA PRO A 17 5.17 -13.03 -21.59
C PRO A 17 4.45 -12.94 -22.94
N ARG A 18 3.52 -11.98 -23.11
CA ARG A 18 2.78 -11.79 -24.37
C ARG A 18 3.19 -10.51 -25.07
N PRO A 19 2.99 -10.41 -26.40
CA PRO A 19 3.17 -9.15 -27.12
C PRO A 19 2.40 -8.01 -26.45
N GLU A 20 3.04 -6.84 -26.37
CA GLU A 20 2.50 -5.62 -25.77
C GLU A 20 2.30 -5.63 -24.24
N GLU A 21 2.66 -6.71 -23.54
CA GLU A 21 2.70 -6.71 -22.08
C GLU A 21 4.00 -6.08 -21.55
N VAL A 22 3.92 -5.46 -20.37
CA VAL A 22 5.07 -5.01 -19.59
C VAL A 22 4.96 -5.46 -18.14
N ILE A 23 6.09 -5.78 -17.52
CA ILE A 23 6.23 -6.06 -16.09
C ILE A 23 6.90 -4.83 -15.46
N PRO A 24 6.15 -3.96 -14.77
CA PRO A 24 6.72 -2.78 -14.14
C PRO A 24 7.45 -3.16 -12.84
N GLN A 25 8.52 -2.43 -12.55
CA GLN A 25 9.24 -2.47 -11.29
C GLN A 25 9.27 -1.05 -10.71
N LEU A 26 8.86 -0.93 -9.46
CA LEU A 26 8.84 0.33 -8.73
C LEU A 26 9.77 0.24 -7.53
N ARG A 27 10.61 1.27 -7.36
CA ARG A 27 11.45 1.44 -6.17
C ARG A 27 11.06 2.71 -5.44
N ALA A 28 10.79 2.56 -4.16
CA ALA A 28 10.43 3.62 -3.23
C ALA A 28 11.15 3.42 -1.89
N ARG A 29 10.95 4.36 -0.97
CA ARG A 29 11.39 4.25 0.42
C ARG A 29 10.18 4.32 1.33
N ALA A 30 10.14 3.44 2.32
CA ALA A 30 9.20 3.47 3.42
C ALA A 30 9.97 3.62 4.73
N TRP A 31 9.28 4.06 5.79
CA TRP A 31 9.84 4.24 7.12
C TRP A 31 8.95 3.52 8.13
N ILE A 32 9.56 2.90 9.13
CA ILE A 32 8.84 2.39 10.30
C ILE A 32 8.35 3.60 11.09
N THR A 33 7.06 3.67 11.36
CA THR A 33 6.44 4.80 12.07
C THR A 33 5.98 4.42 13.47
N ALA A 34 5.64 3.15 13.69
CA ALA A 34 5.24 2.61 14.98
C ALA A 34 5.37 1.08 15.00
N GLU A 35 5.41 0.52 16.20
CA GLU A 35 5.23 -0.90 16.49
C GLU A 35 4.14 -1.00 17.56
N ALA A 36 3.14 -1.86 17.35
CA ALA A 36 1.99 -1.98 18.23
C ALA A 36 1.38 -3.38 18.17
N THR A 37 0.62 -3.73 19.21
CA THR A 37 -0.23 -4.93 19.25
C THR A 37 -1.69 -4.48 19.15
N LEU A 38 -2.38 -4.91 18.08
CA LEU A 38 -3.81 -4.68 17.94
C LEU A 38 -4.57 -5.69 18.81
N LEU A 39 -5.41 -5.19 19.72
CA LEU A 39 -6.26 -6.02 20.60
C LEU A 39 -7.71 -5.94 20.10
N LEU A 40 -8.32 -7.10 19.88
CA LEU A 40 -9.70 -7.22 19.42
C LEU A 40 -10.55 -7.91 20.49
N ASP A 41 -11.29 -7.13 21.27
CA ASP A 41 -12.17 -7.66 22.32
C ASP A 41 -13.47 -8.22 21.69
N PRO A 42 -13.88 -9.47 21.99
CA PRO A 42 -15.17 -10.02 21.54
C PRO A 42 -16.40 -9.21 21.96
N ALA A 43 -16.32 -8.43 23.04
CA ALA A 43 -17.39 -7.55 23.51
C ALA A 43 -17.38 -6.15 22.84
N ASP A 44 -16.29 -5.78 22.14
CA ASP A 44 -16.22 -4.50 21.43
C ASP A 44 -17.06 -4.55 20.14
N PRO A 45 -18.11 -3.71 20.01
CA PRO A 45 -18.93 -3.65 18.80
C PRO A 45 -18.18 -3.08 17.58
N PHE A 46 -17.04 -2.42 17.80
CA PHE A 46 -16.23 -1.78 16.77
C PHE A 46 -14.90 -2.50 16.51
N ARG A 47 -14.71 -3.73 17.00
CA ARG A 47 -13.46 -4.50 16.82
C ARG A 47 -13.01 -4.68 15.37
N PHE A 48 -13.89 -4.48 14.38
CA PHE A 48 -13.56 -4.55 12.95
C PHE A 48 -13.55 -3.18 12.26
N GLY A 49 -13.54 -2.10 13.04
CA GLY A 49 -13.60 -0.72 12.56
C GLY A 49 -15.04 -0.19 12.47
N LEU A 50 -15.14 1.12 12.25
CA LEU A 50 -16.39 1.81 11.93
C LEU A 50 -16.59 1.73 10.42
N SER A 51 -17.64 1.04 9.98
CA SER A 51 -18.10 1.11 8.59
C SER A 51 -19.02 2.31 8.40
N ASP A 52 -18.97 2.95 7.24
CA ASP A 52 -19.85 4.05 6.83
C ASP A 52 -21.27 3.60 6.44
N GLY A 53 -21.61 2.32 6.66
CA GLY A 53 -22.95 1.77 6.49
C GLY A 53 -23.37 1.55 5.02
N ALA A 54 -22.42 1.58 4.08
CA ALA A 54 -22.63 1.26 2.67
C ALA A 54 -22.59 -0.25 2.38
#